data_AF-E2SQG3-F1
#
_entry.id   AF-E2SQG3-F1
#
_cell.length_a   1.000
_cell.length_b   1.000
_cell.length_c   1.000
_cell.angle_alpha   90.00
_cell.angle_beta   90.00
_cell.angle_gamma   90.00
#
_symmetry.space_group_name_H-M   'P 1'
#
loop_
_entity.id
_entity.type
_entity.pdbx_description
1 polymer ?
#
loop_
_entity_poly.entity_id
_entity_poly.type
_entity_poly.pdbx_seq_one_letter_code
_entity_poly.pdbx_strand_id
1 'polypeptide(L)'
;MIRLPSLKYTMIARRCGYMKFKMIDFAIETYPGCDYDDIEFKILQDLLEKVEMTRKDADETLQKIIQIAETINEYYLILSIDEIGPNLASRILAEIGDIKRFKIREALIPYLGLDPNINQENWMVIVYLSQRRETRDYDVYCI
;
A
#
# COMPACT_ATOMS: atom_id res chain seq x y z
N MET A 1 -26.04 17.51 22.43
CA MET A 1 -25.16 16.68 21.57
C MET A 1 -24.70 17.56 20.41
N ILE A 2 -23.51 18.17 20.53
CA ILE A 2 -23.10 19.29 19.68
C ILE A 2 -22.58 18.75 18.34
N ARG A 3 -23.27 19.11 17.26
CA ARG A 3 -22.86 18.90 15.88
C ARG A 3 -21.99 20.08 15.46
N LEU A 4 -20.68 19.89 15.28
CA LEU A 4 -19.82 20.85 14.58
C LEU A 4 -18.79 20.15 13.67
N PRO A 5 -19.15 19.84 12.40
CA PRO A 5 -18.19 19.65 11.33
C PRO A 5 -18.27 20.84 10.37
N SER A 6 -17.79 22.02 10.77
CA SER A 6 -17.89 23.23 9.92
C SER A 6 -16.53 23.79 9.50
N LEU A 7 -15.53 23.83 10.39
CA LEU A 7 -14.26 24.53 10.10
C LEU A 7 -13.27 23.75 9.21
N LYS A 8 -13.09 22.43 9.41
CA LYS A 8 -12.15 21.62 8.62
C LYS A 8 -12.57 21.51 7.15
N TYR A 9 -13.85 21.26 6.89
CA TYR A 9 -14.41 21.26 5.55
C TYR A 9 -14.29 22.63 4.87
N THR A 10 -14.52 23.74 5.59
CA THR A 10 -14.29 25.08 5.01
C THR A 10 -12.83 25.38 4.71
N MET A 11 -11.87 24.91 5.53
CA MET A 11 -10.43 25.11 5.26
C MET A 11 -9.95 24.29 4.06
N ILE A 12 -10.38 23.03 3.95
CA ILE A 12 -10.08 22.17 2.80
C ILE A 12 -10.72 22.75 1.53
N ALA A 13 -12.00 23.12 1.59
CA ALA A 13 -12.70 23.73 0.46
C ALA A 13 -12.07 25.06 0.02
N ARG A 14 -11.66 25.92 0.97
CA ARG A 14 -10.93 27.15 0.68
C ARG A 14 -9.57 26.88 0.01
N ARG A 15 -8.83 25.88 0.49
CA ARG A 15 -7.54 25.48 -0.10
C ARG A 15 -7.70 24.92 -1.51
N CYS A 16 -8.70 24.07 -1.73
CA CYS A 16 -9.03 23.55 -3.07
C CYS A 16 -9.44 24.68 -4.02
N GLY A 17 -10.28 25.62 -3.58
CA GLY A 17 -10.67 26.78 -4.38
C GLY A 17 -9.46 27.65 -4.74
N TYR A 18 -8.61 27.97 -3.77
CA TYR A 18 -7.38 28.73 -4.00
C TYR A 18 -6.42 28.04 -4.99
N MET A 19 -6.25 26.72 -4.87
CA MET A 19 -5.42 25.94 -5.78
C MET A 19 -5.96 25.93 -7.20
N LYS A 20 -7.29 25.85 -7.36
CA LYS A 20 -7.97 25.98 -8.65
C LYS A 20 -7.65 27.32 -9.33
N PHE A 21 -7.84 28.44 -8.63
CA PHE A 21 -7.55 29.76 -9.19
C PHE A 21 -6.09 29.89 -9.60
N LYS A 22 -5.17 29.46 -8.72
CA LYS A 22 -3.73 29.45 -9.04
C LYS A 22 -3.37 28.63 -10.26
N MET A 23 -3.98 27.46 -10.46
CA MET A 23 -3.73 26.63 -11.65
C MET A 23 -4.24 27.30 -12.93
N ILE A 24 -5.37 27.99 -12.87
CA ILE A 24 -5.92 28.75 -14.00
C ILE A 24 -5.01 29.95 -14.33
N ASP A 25 -4.64 30.74 -13.31
CA ASP A 25 -3.75 31.88 -13.48
C ASP A 25 -2.42 31.42 -14.09
N PHE A 26 -1.85 30.31 -13.61
CA PHE A 26 -0.64 29.73 -14.17
C PHE A 26 -0.82 29.27 -15.62
N ALA A 27 -1.93 28.59 -15.95
CA ALA A 27 -2.20 28.12 -17.30
C ALA A 27 -2.31 29.26 -18.33
N ILE A 28 -2.85 30.42 -17.92
CA ILE A 28 -2.96 31.61 -18.76
C ILE A 28 -1.58 32.22 -19.06
N GLU A 29 -0.67 32.20 -18.10
CA GLU A 29 0.68 32.76 -18.23
C GLU A 29 1.68 31.81 -18.93
N THR A 30 1.30 30.55 -19.15
CA THR A 30 2.17 29.54 -19.81
C THR A 30 1.91 29.43 -21.31
N TYR A 31 2.99 29.25 -22.08
CA TYR A 31 2.92 28.89 -23.50
C TYR A 31 2.89 27.36 -23.67
N PRO A 32 1.89 26.78 -24.36
CA PRO A 32 1.82 25.33 -24.55
C PRO A 32 2.90 24.83 -25.51
N GLY A 33 3.48 23.66 -25.22
CA GLY A 33 4.51 23.04 -26.06
C GLY A 33 3.99 22.24 -27.26
N CYS A 34 2.67 22.02 -27.35
CA CYS A 34 1.98 21.31 -28.41
C CYS A 34 0.52 21.80 -28.52
N ASP A 35 -0.11 21.59 -29.68
CA ASP A 35 -1.53 21.89 -29.91
C ASP A 35 -2.42 20.70 -29.49
N TYR A 36 -3.72 20.95 -29.33
CA TYR A 36 -4.72 19.96 -28.97
C TYR A 36 -4.92 18.87 -30.03
N ASP A 37 -4.62 19.16 -31.30
CA ASP A 37 -4.75 18.20 -32.39
C ASP A 37 -3.50 17.33 -32.60
N ASP A 38 -2.39 17.68 -31.93
CA ASP A 38 -1.12 16.97 -32.04
C ASP A 38 -1.24 15.52 -31.54
N ILE A 39 -0.43 14.65 -32.14
CA ILE A 39 -0.37 13.23 -31.80
C ILE A 39 0.05 13.04 -30.34
N GLU A 40 0.98 13.86 -29.84
CA GLU A 40 1.45 13.84 -28.45
C GLU A 40 0.30 14.07 -27.45
N PHE A 41 -0.61 15.00 -27.75
CA PHE A 41 -1.77 15.27 -26.90
C PHE A 41 -2.73 14.07 -26.85
N LYS A 42 -2.97 13.42 -27.99
CA LYS A 42 -3.79 12.20 -28.08
C LYS A 42 -3.15 11.03 -27.32
N ILE A 43 -1.84 10.83 -27.46
CA ILE A 43 -1.10 9.81 -26.69
C ILE A 43 -1.25 10.06 -25.18
N LEU A 44 -1.14 11.33 -24.75
CA LEU A 44 -1.32 11.69 -23.35
C LEU A 44 -2.74 11.36 -22.86
N GLN A 45 -3.77 11.62 -23.66
CA GLN A 45 -5.15 11.25 -23.33
C GLN A 45 -5.32 9.74 -23.17
N ASP A 46 -4.78 8.95 -24.10
CA ASP A 46 -4.82 7.48 -24.03
C ASP A 46 -4.09 6.95 -22.80
N LEU A 47 -2.95 7.55 -22.44
CA LEU A 47 -2.20 7.20 -21.24
C LEU A 47 -2.98 7.56 -19.97
N LEU A 48 -3.66 8.70 -19.96
CA LEU A 48 -4.51 9.11 -18.84
C LEU A 48 -5.65 8.10 -18.63
N GLU A 49 -6.34 7.71 -19.70
CA GLU A 49 -7.38 6.69 -19.64
C GLU A 49 -6.84 5.36 -19.10
N LYS A 50 -5.67 4.93 -19.57
CA LYS A 50 -5.00 3.72 -19.06
C LYS A 50 -4.68 3.80 -17.57
N VAL A 51 -4.23 4.94 -17.07
CA VAL A 51 -3.97 5.14 -15.64
C VAL A 51 -5.26 5.06 -14.84
N GLU A 52 -6.35 5.66 -15.34
CA GLU A 52 -7.66 5.59 -14.68
C GLU A 52 -8.23 4.16 -14.64
N MET A 53 -8.14 3.44 -15.76
CA MET A 53 -8.53 2.02 -15.82
C MET A 53 -7.70 1.19 -14.83
N THR A 54 -6.37 1.34 -14.85
CA THR A 54 -5.47 0.59 -13.97
C THR A 54 -5.77 0.88 -12.49
N ARG A 55 -6.09 2.13 -12.15
CA ARG A 55 -6.48 2.50 -10.78
C ARG A 55 -7.76 1.77 -10.36
N LYS A 56 -8.77 1.74 -11.25
CA LYS A 56 -10.02 1.04 -11.00
C LYS A 56 -9.81 -0.46 -10.82
N ASP A 57 -9.01 -1.07 -11.70
CA ASP A 57 -8.67 -2.50 -11.61
C ASP A 57 -7.93 -2.84 -10.31
N ALA A 58 -7.04 -1.96 -9.85
CA ALA A 58 -6.34 -2.10 -8.58
C ALA A 58 -7.33 -2.03 -7.39
N ASP A 59 -8.28 -1.10 -7.42
CA ASP A 59 -9.32 -0.99 -6.38
C ASP A 59 -10.22 -2.23 -6.35
N GLU A 60 -10.66 -2.72 -7.52
CA GLU A 60 -11.47 -3.95 -7.62
C GLU A 60 -10.70 -5.18 -7.14
N THR A 61 -9.41 -5.27 -7.46
CA THR A 61 -8.53 -6.35 -6.99
C THR A 61 -8.37 -6.29 -5.47
N LEU A 62 -8.16 -5.09 -4.90
CA LEU A 62 -8.08 -4.91 -3.46
C LEU A 62 -9.38 -5.35 -2.77
N GLN A 63 -10.55 -5.01 -3.31
CA GLN A 63 -11.82 -5.47 -2.75
C GLN A 63 -11.94 -7.00 -2.74
N LYS A 64 -11.51 -7.68 -3.80
CA LYS A 64 -11.46 -9.15 -3.84
C LYS A 64 -10.51 -9.72 -2.77
N ILE A 65 -9.34 -9.10 -2.58
CA ILE A 65 -8.38 -9.50 -1.53
C ILE A 65 -9.01 -9.34 -0.14
N ILE A 66 -9.71 -8.23 0.12
CA ILE A 66 -10.40 -7.99 1.39
C ILE A 66 -11.48 -9.06 1.63
N GLN A 67 -12.31 -9.35 0.63
CA GLN A 67 -13.37 -10.38 0.73
C GLN A 67 -12.79 -11.76 1.06
N ILE A 68 -11.65 -12.12 0.46
CA ILE A 68 -10.96 -13.38 0.77
C ILE A 68 -10.41 -13.34 2.20
N ALA A 69 -9.77 -12.23 2.59
CA ALA A 69 -9.20 -12.06 3.92
C ALA A 69 -10.26 -12.15 5.03
N GLU A 70 -11.46 -11.62 4.81
CA GLU A 70 -12.58 -11.70 5.76
C GLU A 70 -13.03 -13.13 6.10
N THR A 71 -12.67 -14.12 5.26
CA THR A 71 -12.93 -15.55 5.53
C THR A 71 -11.90 -16.20 6.46
N ILE A 72 -10.79 -15.52 6.72
CA ILE A 72 -9.65 -16.01 7.49
C ILE A 72 -9.71 -15.41 8.90
N ASN A 73 -9.62 -16.23 9.93
CA ASN A 73 -9.80 -15.77 11.32
C ASN A 73 -8.71 -14.76 11.75
N GLU A 74 -7.48 -14.95 11.26
CA GLU A 74 -6.32 -14.10 11.52
C GLU A 74 -6.50 -12.66 11.02
N TYR A 75 -7.35 -12.43 10.02
CA TYR A 75 -7.69 -11.09 9.53
C TYR A 75 -8.26 -10.21 10.64
N TYR A 76 -9.20 -10.74 11.43
CA TYR A 76 -9.84 -9.97 12.50
C TYR A 76 -8.89 -9.67 13.67
N LEU A 77 -7.85 -10.50 13.86
CA LEU A 77 -6.79 -10.20 14.83
C LEU A 77 -5.98 -8.98 14.39
N ILE A 78 -5.61 -8.90 13.11
CA ILE A 78 -4.86 -7.76 12.57
C ILE A 78 -5.73 -6.51 12.56
N LEU A 79 -6.99 -6.63 12.15
CA LEU A 79 -7.95 -5.52 12.10
C LEU A 79 -8.28 -4.95 13.50
N SER A 80 -8.07 -5.73 14.56
CA SER A 80 -8.30 -5.27 15.95
C SER A 80 -7.25 -4.26 16.44
N ILE A 81 -6.15 -4.08 15.71
CA ILE A 81 -5.11 -3.09 16.02
C ILE A 81 -5.63 -1.71 15.63
N ASP A 82 -5.55 -0.75 16.56
CA ASP A 82 -5.94 0.63 16.32
C ASP A 82 -5.27 1.19 15.05
N GLU A 83 -6.02 1.98 14.29
CA GLU A 83 -5.61 2.60 13.02
C GLU A 83 -5.37 1.63 11.84
N ILE A 84 -5.45 0.31 12.05
CA ILE A 84 -5.41 -0.65 10.94
C ILE A 84 -6.81 -0.81 10.34
N GLY A 85 -6.97 -0.36 9.09
CA GLY A 85 -8.18 -0.56 8.31
C GLY A 85 -8.15 -1.83 7.43
N PRO A 86 -9.27 -2.19 6.79
CA PRO A 86 -9.41 -3.40 5.96
C PRO A 86 -8.33 -3.58 4.89
N ASN A 87 -7.96 -2.51 4.19
CA ASN A 87 -6.90 -2.52 3.18
C ASN A 87 -5.55 -2.93 3.77
N LEU A 88 -5.16 -2.32 4.89
CA LEU A 88 -3.88 -2.62 5.51
C LEU A 88 -3.89 -4.02 6.13
N ALA A 89 -4.98 -4.40 6.81
CA ALA A 89 -5.13 -5.72 7.39
C ALA A 89 -5.06 -6.83 6.34
N SER A 90 -5.76 -6.69 5.21
CA SER A 90 -5.77 -7.68 4.15
C SER A 90 -4.40 -7.82 3.48
N ARG A 91 -3.66 -6.72 3.31
CA ARG A 91 -2.30 -6.74 2.73
C ARG A 91 -1.27 -7.34 3.68
N ILE A 92 -1.33 -7.02 4.97
CA ILE A 92 -0.48 -7.67 5.98
C ILE A 92 -0.73 -9.17 5.98
N LEU A 93 -2.00 -9.59 5.99
CA LEU A 93 -2.35 -11.01 5.96
C LEU A 93 -1.88 -11.68 4.67
N ALA A 94 -2.02 -11.02 3.52
CA ALA A 94 -1.55 -11.53 2.23
C ALA A 94 -0.01 -11.70 2.20
N GLU A 95 0.74 -10.78 2.78
CA GLU A 95 2.21 -10.83 2.86
C GLU A 95 2.69 -11.97 3.78
N ILE A 96 2.04 -12.11 4.93
CA ILE A 96 2.33 -13.18 5.89
C ILE A 96 1.87 -14.55 5.37
N GLY A 97 0.79 -14.60 4.58
CA GLY A 97 0.19 -15.83 4.09
C GLY A 97 -0.26 -16.75 5.22
N ASP A 98 0.03 -18.05 5.11
CA ASP A 98 -0.27 -19.01 6.18
C ASP A 98 0.68 -18.84 7.36
N ILE A 99 0.17 -18.27 8.47
CA ILE A 99 0.94 -18.08 9.70
C ILE A 99 1.46 -19.40 10.29
N LYS A 100 0.79 -20.53 10.02
CA LYS A 100 1.16 -21.85 10.56
C LYS A 100 2.42 -22.42 9.92
N ARG A 101 2.95 -21.81 8.85
CA ARG A 101 4.27 -22.16 8.29
C ARG A 101 5.42 -21.78 9.21
N PHE A 102 5.21 -20.81 10.10
CA PHE A 102 6.19 -20.39 11.09
C PHE A 102 6.03 -21.21 12.38
N LYS A 103 7.09 -21.90 12.78
CA LYS A 103 7.08 -22.72 14.00
C LYS A 103 7.10 -21.88 15.28
N ILE A 104 7.74 -20.72 15.21
CA ILE A 104 8.04 -19.81 16.31
C ILE A 104 7.81 -18.38 15.83
N ARG A 105 7.40 -17.47 16.73
CA ARG A 105 7.06 -16.09 16.37
C ARG A 105 8.27 -15.30 15.88
N GLU A 106 9.45 -15.60 16.42
CA GLU A 106 10.70 -14.91 16.11
C GLU A 106 11.16 -15.20 14.69
N ALA A 107 10.73 -16.30 14.06
CA ALA A 107 11.01 -16.59 12.66
C ALA A 107 10.29 -15.63 11.70
N LEU A 108 9.29 -14.89 12.15
CA LEU A 108 8.61 -13.89 11.32
C LEU A 108 9.48 -12.64 11.09
N ILE A 109 10.30 -12.26 12.07
CA ILE A 109 11.19 -11.09 12.00
C ILE A 109 12.18 -11.16 10.83
N PRO A 110 12.98 -12.25 10.67
CA PRO A 110 13.89 -12.42 9.54
C PRO A 110 13.14 -12.58 8.21
N TYR A 111 11.95 -13.20 8.24
CA TYR A 111 11.11 -13.36 7.04
C TYR A 111 10.65 -12.02 6.47
N LEU A 112 10.23 -11.10 7.34
CA LEU A 112 9.78 -9.75 6.97
C LEU A 112 10.94 -8.80 6.62
N GLY A 113 12.19 -9.27 6.73
CA GLY A 113 13.35 -8.43 6.48
C GLY A 113 13.68 -7.44 7.60
N LEU A 114 13.15 -7.65 8.81
CA LEU A 114 13.23 -6.70 9.92
C LEU A 114 14.33 -7.02 10.94
N ASP A 115 15.10 -8.09 10.74
CA ASP A 115 16.21 -8.44 11.60
C ASP A 115 17.50 -7.74 11.12
N PRO A 116 18.03 -6.76 11.89
CA PRO A 116 19.20 -5.98 11.50
C PRO A 116 20.51 -6.77 11.55
N ASN A 117 20.53 -7.96 12.15
CA ASN A 117 21.73 -8.80 12.22
C ASN A 117 21.94 -9.61 10.92
N ILE A 118 21.01 -9.52 9.97
CA ILE A 118 21.02 -10.31 8.75
C ILE A 118 21.79 -9.58 7.66
N ASN A 119 22.86 -10.21 7.19
CA ASN A 119 23.58 -9.73 6.02
C ASN A 119 22.74 -9.95 4.75
N GLN A 120 22.77 -8.98 3.84
CA GLN A 120 21.91 -9.00 2.65
C GLN A 120 22.22 -10.15 1.67
N GLU A 121 23.42 -10.71 1.75
CA GLU A 121 23.83 -11.82 0.90
C GLU A 121 23.08 -13.12 1.23
N ASN A 122 22.63 -13.28 2.49
CA ASN A 122 21.97 -14.49 2.97
C ASN A 122 20.44 -14.37 3.07
N TRP A 123 19.83 -13.28 2.56
CA TRP A 123 18.38 -13.04 2.64
C TRP A 123 17.54 -14.24 2.16
N MET A 124 17.86 -14.79 0.99
CA MET A 124 17.13 -15.92 0.40
C MET A 124 17.19 -17.18 1.29
N VAL A 125 18.36 -17.46 1.86
CA VAL A 125 18.57 -18.63 2.74
C VAL A 125 17.76 -18.45 4.01
N ILE A 126 17.78 -17.25 4.58
CA ILE A 126 17.07 -16.90 5.81
C ILE A 126 15.55 -16.93 5.63
N VAL A 127 15.03 -16.34 4.56
CA VAL A 127 13.59 -16.39 4.22
C VAL A 127 13.16 -17.85 4.07
N TYR A 128 13.99 -18.70 3.49
CA TYR A 128 13.72 -20.12 3.38
C TYR A 128 13.76 -20.84 4.74
N LEU A 129 14.78 -20.59 5.56
CA LEU A 129 14.97 -21.21 6.88
C LEU A 129 13.87 -20.81 7.88
N SER A 130 13.39 -19.56 7.81
CA SER A 130 12.29 -19.06 8.66
C SER A 130 10.99 -19.87 8.54
N GLN A 131 10.82 -20.59 7.42
CA GLN A 131 9.62 -21.36 7.11
C GLN A 131 9.79 -22.87 7.36
N ARG A 132 10.98 -23.36 7.75
CA ARG A 132 11.22 -24.79 8.02
C ARG A 132 10.81 -25.20 9.44
N ARG A 133 10.23 -26.41 9.57
CA ARG A 133 9.79 -27.03 10.85
C ARG A 133 10.92 -27.43 11.80
N GLU A 134 12.17 -27.18 11.43
CA GLU A 134 13.36 -27.74 12.07
C GLU A 134 14.28 -26.61 12.55
N THR A 135 13.83 -25.87 13.54
CA THR A 135 14.65 -24.90 14.27
C THR A 135 14.75 -25.35 15.72
N ARG A 136 15.88 -25.98 16.04
CA ARG A 136 16.57 -25.83 17.32
C ARG A 136 17.85 -25.08 16.94
N ASP A 137 18.17 -24.02 17.67
CA ASP A 137 19.23 -23.04 17.42
C ASP A 137 18.94 -21.90 16.44
N TYR A 138 18.73 -20.73 17.04
CA TYR A 138 18.87 -19.41 16.42
C TYR A 138 20.35 -18.97 16.38
N ASP A 139 21.30 -19.89 16.59
CA ASP A 139 22.75 -19.59 16.56
C ASP A 139 23.32 -19.46 15.14
N VAL A 140 22.49 -19.62 14.09
CA VAL A 140 22.93 -19.49 12.69
C VAL A 140 22.97 -18.03 12.21
N TYR A 141 22.69 -17.05 13.08
CA TYR A 141 22.59 -15.62 12.73
C TYR A 141 23.88 -14.81 12.96
N CYS A 142 25.02 -15.43 13.30
CA CYS A 142 26.27 -14.73 13.62
C CYS A 142 27.51 -15.14 12.80
N ILE A 143 27.38 -15.56 11.53
CA ILE A 143 28.55 -15.77 10.67
C ILE A 143 28.45 -14.98 9.38
#